data_AF-E6TTL5-F1
#
_entry.id   AF-E6TTL5-F1
#
_cell.length_a   1.000
_cell.length_b   1.000
_cell.length_c   1.000
_cell.angle_alpha   90.00
_cell.angle_beta   90.00
_cell.angle_gamma   90.00
#
_symmetry.space_group_name_H-M   'P 1'
#
loop_
_entity.id
_entity.type
_entity.pdbx_description
1 polymer ?
#
loop_
_entity_poly.entity_id
_entity_poly.type
_entity_poly.pdbx_seq_one_letter_code
_entity_poly.pdbx_strand_id
1 'polypeptide(L)' 'MGISYYLKRQMEVKRRQMIRSAKDHGFTSKETIRYSQELDHLMNVYRRLTVKNSNKEEQQLSYMS' A
#
# COMPACT_ATOMS: atom_id res chain seq x y z
N MET A 1 15.82 -1.62 -10.78
CA MET A 1 14.77 -1.89 -9.79
C MET A 1 13.83 -0.70 -9.74
N GLY A 2 12.54 -0.87 -10.06
CA GLY A 2 11.58 0.24 -10.09
C GLY A 2 11.05 0.61 -8.71
N ILE A 3 10.56 1.85 -8.55
CA ILE A 3 9.93 2.39 -7.34
C ILE A 3 8.81 1.46 -6.81
N SER A 4 8.06 0.83 -7.72
CA SER A 4 7.04 -0.18 -7.42
C SER A 4 7.56 -1.37 -6.59
N TYR A 5 8.76 -1.87 -6.91
CA TYR A 5 9.38 -2.99 -6.17
C TYR A 5 9.76 -2.59 -4.74
N TYR A 6 10.29 -1.37 -4.57
CA TYR A 6 10.65 -0.83 -3.26
C TYR A 6 9.41 -0.66 -2.37
N LEU A 7 8.32 -0.12 -2.90
CA LEU A 7 7.05 0.01 -2.16
C LEU A 7 6.49 -1.36 -1.76
N LYS A 8 6.49 -2.35 -2.67
CA LYS A 8 6.07 -3.73 -2.33
C LYS A 8 6.88 -4.30 -1.16
N ARG A 9 8.20 -4.10 -1.16
CA ARG A 9 9.06 -4.57 -0.09
C ARG A 9 8.77 -3.88 1.25
N GLN A 10 8.53 -2.57 1.22
CA GLN A 10 8.16 -1.81 2.43
C GLN A 10 6.79 -2.25 2.99
N MET A 11 5.80 -2.50 2.11
CA MET A 11 4.50 -3.02 2.52
C MET A 11 4.61 -4.40 3.18
N GLU A 12 5.43 -5.30 2.63
CA GLU A 12 5.68 -6.61 3.23
C GLU A 12 6.36 -6.54 4.61
N VAL A 13 7.30 -5.60 4.78
CA VAL A 13 7.93 -5.35 6.09
C VAL A 13 6.88 -4.85 7.09
N LYS A 14 6.06 -3.87 6.71
CA LYS A 14 5.01 -3.34 7.59
C LYS A 14 3.91 -4.34 7.91
N ARG A 15 3.53 -5.18 6.96
CA ARG A 15 2.61 -6.30 7.20
C ARG A 15 3.15 -7.27 8.25
N ARG A 16 4.44 -7.63 8.18
CA ARG A 16 5.07 -8.49 9.20
C ARG A 16 5.11 -7.83 10.57
N GLN A 17 5.39 -6.53 10.65
CA GLN A 17 5.36 -5.78 11.91
C GLN A 17 3.95 -5.74 12.51
N MET A 18 2.93 -5.49 11.70
CA MET A 18 1.53 -5.52 12.13
C MET A 18 1.13 -6.90 12.67
N ILE A 19 1.46 -7.99 11.95
CA ILE A 19 1.14 -9.36 12.38
C ILE A 19 1.87 -9.71 13.68
N ARG A 20 3.13 -9.30 13.82
CA ARG A 20 3.91 -9.53 15.05
C ARG A 20 3.30 -8.75 16.22
N SER A 21 3.01 -7.48 16.03
CA SER A 21 2.33 -6.66 17.04
C SER A 21 0.94 -7.20 17.40
N ALA A 22 0.19 -7.75 16.44
CA ALA A 22 -1.09 -8.38 16.69
C ALA A 22 -0.95 -9.65 17.54
N LYS A 23 0.11 -10.42 17.34
CA LYS A 23 0.43 -11.60 18.14
C LYS A 23 0.88 -11.23 19.56
N ASP A 24 1.71 -10.19 19.68
CA ASP A 24 2.34 -9.80 20.94
C ASP A 24 1.40 -8.96 21.82
N HIS A 25 0.61 -8.04 21.22
CA HIS A 25 -0.21 -7.06 21.93
C HIS A 25 -1.71 -7.14 21.59
N GLY A 26 -2.11 -7.98 20.65
CA GLY A 26 -3.49 -8.04 20.14
C GLY A 26 -3.77 -7.07 18.99
N PHE A 27 -4.87 -7.34 18.26
CA PHE A 27 -5.29 -6.54 17.10
C PHE A 27 -5.82 -5.14 17.46
N THR A 28 -6.24 -4.95 18.71
CA THR A 28 -6.79 -3.68 19.22
C THR A 28 -5.73 -2.81 19.90
N SER A 29 -4.47 -3.26 19.97
CA SER A 29 -3.41 -2.45 20.53
C SER A 29 -3.15 -1.23 19.65
N LYS A 30 -2.84 -0.09 20.28
CA LYS A 30 -2.49 1.15 19.57
C LYS A 30 -1.37 0.93 18.56
N GLU A 31 -0.43 0.03 18.87
CA GLU A 31 0.70 -0.27 18.01
C GLU A 31 0.27 -1.06 16.76
N THR A 32 -0.57 -2.08 16.92
CA THR A 32 -1.12 -2.84 15.78
C THR A 32 -2.01 -1.97 14.89
N ILE A 33 -2.85 -1.11 15.48
CA ILE A 33 -3.70 -0.15 14.76
C ILE A 33 -2.84 0.87 14.01
N ARG A 34 -1.76 1.35 14.63
CA ARG A 34 -0.82 2.26 13.96
C ARG A 34 -0.15 1.57 12.77
N TYR A 35 0.30 0.32 12.93
CA TYR A 35 0.91 -0.42 11.82
C TYR A 35 -0.09 -0.72 10.69
N SER A 36 -1.37 -0.95 10.98
CA SER A 36 -2.38 -1.12 9.94
C SER A 36 -2.63 0.18 9.17
N GLN A 37 -2.69 1.32 9.86
CA GLN A 37 -2.85 2.64 9.22
C GLN A 37 -1.65 3.01 8.35
N GLU A 38 -0.42 2.76 8.83
CA GLU A 38 0.80 2.97 8.04
C GLU A 38 0.81 2.09 6.79
N LEU A 39 0.41 0.81 6.92
CA LEU A 39 0.33 -0.13 5.81
C LEU A 39 -0.72 0.31 4.78
N ASP A 40 -1.91 0.72 5.21
CA ASP A 40 -2.98 1.22 4.33
C ASP A 40 -2.55 2.49 3.58
N HIS A 41 -1.81 3.38 4.24
CA HIS A 41 -1.26 4.57 3.58
C HIS A 41 -0.27 4.19 2.48
N LEU A 42 0.66 3.27 2.75
CA LEU A 42 1.60 2.75 1.76
C LEU A 42 0.89 2.06 0.59
N MET A 43 -0.15 1.26 0.87
CA MET A 43 -0.99 0.62 -0.15
C MET A 43 -1.70 1.65 -1.03
N ASN A 44 -2.20 2.74 -0.44
CA ASN A 44 -2.85 3.82 -1.17
C ASN A 44 -1.87 4.60 -2.04
N VAL A 45 -0.65 4.86 -1.57
CA VAL A 45 0.42 5.47 -2.38
C VAL A 45 0.81 4.55 -3.53
N TYR A 46 1.03 3.27 -3.26
CA TYR A 46 1.32 2.27 -4.29
C TYR A 46 0.22 2.22 -5.33
N ARG A 47 -1.05 2.12 -4.91
CA ARG A 47 -2.22 2.12 -5.79
C ARG A 47 -2.27 3.38 -6.65
N ARG A 48 -2.06 4.56 -6.07
CA ARG A 48 -2.02 5.82 -6.84
C ARG A 48 -0.89 5.83 -7.87
N LEU A 49 0.28 5.30 -7.54
CA LEU A 49 1.41 5.23 -8.45
C LEU A 49 1.19 4.21 -9.58
N THR A 50 0.57 3.06 -9.29
CA THR A 50 0.24 2.04 -10.31
C THR A 50 -0.94 2.45 -11.18
N VAL A 51 -1.99 3.01 -10.57
CA VAL A 51 -3.19 3.49 -11.28
C VAL A 51 -2.89 4.74 -12.11
N LYS A 52 -1.98 5.63 -11.68
CA LYS A 52 -1.52 6.75 -12.55
C LYS A 52 -0.87 6.26 -13.85
N ASN A 53 -0.29 5.05 -13.86
CA ASN A 53 0.25 4.48 -15.09
C ASN A 53 -0.86 3.88 -15.97
N SER A 54 -1.94 3.35 -15.39
CA SER A 54 -3.12 2.84 -16.13
C SER A 54 -4.06 3.95 -16.62
N ASN A 55 -4.18 5.07 -15.91
CA ASN A 55 -5.05 6.19 -16.29
C ASN A 55 -4.51 6.99 -17.49
N LYS A 56 -3.26 6.76 -17.94
CA LYS A 56 -2.78 7.27 -19.22
C LYS A 56 -3.37 6.49 -20.41
N GLU A 57 -3.81 5.25 -20.21
CA GLU A 57 -4.42 4.43 -21.26
C GLU A 57 -5.95 4.64 -21.30
N GLU A 58 -6.62 4.80 -20.15
CA GLU A 58 -8.07 5.06 -20.12
C GLU A 58 -8.47 6.51 -20.47
N GLN A 59 -7.62 7.52 -20.21
CA GLN A 59 -7.90 8.89 -20.68
C GLN A 59 -7.73 9.07 -22.20
N GLN A 60 -7.01 8.16 -22.90
CA GLN A 60 -6.93 8.19 -24.37
C GLN A 60 -8.17 7.57 -25.04
N LEU A 61 -8.76 6.53 -24.45
CA LEU A 61 -9.98 5.90 -25.01
C LEU A 61 -11.24 6.77 -24.85
N SER A 62 -11.32 7.61 -23.82
CA SER A 62 -12.45 8.54 -23.64
C SER A 62 -12.37 9.79 -24.55
N TYR A 63 -11.24 10.06 -25.20
CA TYR A 63 -11.04 11.22 -26.08
C TYR A 63 -11.22 10.89 -27.57
N MET A 64 -11.50 9.62 -27.92
CA MET A 64 -11.65 9.13 -29.30
C MET A 64 -13.05 8.59 -29.62
N SER A 65 -14.05 8.84 -28.77
CA SER A 65 -15.45 8.46 -29.01
C SER A 65 -16.38 9.66 -28.84
#